data_AF-A0A5J4U2D4-F1
#
_entry.id   AF-A0A5J4U2D4-F1
#
_cell.length_a   1.000
_cell.length_b   1.000
_cell.length_c   1.000
_cell.angle_alpha   90.00
_cell.angle_beta   90.00
_cell.angle_gamma   90.00
#
_symmetry.space_group_name_H-M   'P 1'
#
loop_
_entity.id
_entity.type
_entity.pdbx_description
1 polymer ?
#
loop_
_entity_poly.entity_id
_entity_poly.type
_entity_poly.pdbx_seq_one_letter_code
_entity_poly.pdbx_strand_id
1 'polypeptide(L)'
;MTDLRKQELRYQLKRLISLTEKQVPIKIKYLASIIGKLNFLRVKIREASLYLKLIDSAKTRALKSKEWGENMIPPKEILQELYWWHGVIVKNQEMTLDVRIPEAVMVSDASPKGWGVTLELQTGDTLVQHGEWNKEQK
;
A
#
# COMPACT_ATOMS: atom_id res chain seq x y z
N MET A 1 1.60 -4.34 -7.96
CA MET A 1 2.94 -4.17 -8.57
C MET A 1 3.17 -5.41 -9.41
N THR A 2 3.59 -5.28 -10.67
CA THR A 2 3.88 -6.45 -11.52
C THR A 2 5.15 -7.16 -11.04
N ASP A 3 5.29 -8.45 -11.35
CA ASP A 3 6.46 -9.25 -10.91
C ASP A 3 7.80 -8.68 -11.39
N LEU A 4 7.84 -8.17 -12.63
CA LEU A 4 9.04 -7.52 -13.17
C LEU A 4 9.44 -6.29 -12.35
N ARG A 5 8.49 -5.43 -12.00
CA ARG A 5 8.75 -4.23 -11.17
C ARG A 5 9.21 -4.62 -9.76
N LYS A 6 8.67 -5.71 -9.22
CA LYS A 6 9.06 -6.26 -7.92
C LYS A 6 10.48 -6.84 -7.95
N GLN A 7 10.86 -7.57 -8.99
CA GLN A 7 12.23 -8.06 -9.18
C GLN A 7 13.23 -6.91 -9.31
N GLU A 8 12.90 -5.89 -10.12
CA GLU A 8 13.73 -4.69 -10.27
C GLU A 8 13.94 -3.98 -8.93
N LEU A 9 12.87 -3.75 -8.16
CA LEU A 9 12.98 -3.11 -6.85
C LEU A 9 13.82 -3.94 -5.86
N ARG A 10 13.70 -5.28 -5.88
CA ARG A 10 14.55 -6.17 -5.08
C ARG A 10 16.02 -6.03 -5.43
N TYR A 11 16.34 -6.01 -6.72
CA TYR A 11 17.71 -5.82 -7.18
C TYR A 11 18.27 -4.46 -6.74
N GLN A 12 17.48 -3.39 -6.90
CA GLN A 12 17.89 -2.04 -6.48
C GLN A 12 18.12 -1.93 -4.97
N LEU A 13 17.26 -2.53 -4.15
CA LEU A 13 17.45 -2.57 -2.70
C LEU A 13 18.70 -3.34 -2.30
N LYS A 14 18.92 -4.52 -2.87
CA LYS A 14 20.13 -5.32 -2.61
C LYS A 14 21.40 -4.55 -2.97
N ARG A 15 21.38 -3.83 -4.10
CA ARG A 15 22.48 -2.96 -4.50
C ARG A 15 22.67 -1.80 -3.51
N LEU A 16 21.60 -1.13 -3.11
CA LEU A 16 21.66 -0.01 -2.17
C LEU A 16 22.20 -0.44 -0.79
N ILE A 17 21.79 -1.61 -0.29
CA ILE A 17 22.34 -2.22 0.93
C ILE A 17 23.86 -2.37 0.80
N SER A 18 24.32 -3.04 -0.26
CA SER A 18 25.76 -3.26 -0.47
C SER A 18 26.56 -1.95 -0.58
N LEU A 19 26.02 -0.94 -1.25
CA LEU A 19 26.66 0.37 -1.37
C LEU A 19 26.72 1.09 -0.02
N THR A 20 25.65 1.02 0.77
CA THR A 20 25.59 1.61 2.12
C THR A 20 26.56 0.94 3.08
N GLU A 21 26.64 -0.40 3.08
CA GLU A 21 27.58 -1.16 3.92
C GLU A 21 29.03 -0.81 3.64
N LYS A 22 29.37 -0.70 2.35
CA LYS A 22 30.70 -0.31 1.86
C LYS A 22 30.94 1.21 1.95
N GLN A 23 29.96 1.99 2.41
CA GLN A 23 29.98 3.45 2.44
C GLN A 23 30.37 4.10 1.10
N VAL A 24 29.89 3.51 0.01
CA VAL A 24 30.12 4.02 -1.34
C VAL A 24 29.18 5.21 -1.61
N PRO A 25 29.68 6.33 -2.15
CA PRO A 25 28.83 7.45 -2.54
C PRO A 25 27.79 7.06 -3.60
N ILE A 26 26.56 7.53 -3.43
CA ILE A 26 25.45 7.35 -4.38
C ILE A 26 24.82 8.70 -4.72
N LYS A 27 24.18 8.81 -5.88
CA LYS A 27 23.43 10.02 -6.22
C LYS A 27 22.20 10.18 -5.34
N ILE A 28 21.92 11.39 -4.85
CA ILE A 28 20.73 11.68 -4.04
C ILE A 28 19.45 11.32 -4.79
N LYS A 29 19.37 11.67 -6.08
CA LYS A 29 18.24 11.27 -6.95
C LYS A 29 18.02 9.76 -7.06
N TYR A 30 19.06 8.93 -6.90
CA TYR A 30 18.93 7.47 -6.91
C TYR A 30 18.21 6.99 -5.65
N LEU A 31 18.58 7.50 -4.48
CA LEU A 31 17.89 7.22 -3.23
C LEU A 31 16.43 7.67 -3.28
N ALA A 32 16.18 8.88 -3.81
CA ALA A 32 14.83 9.41 -3.96
C ALA A 32 13.95 8.57 -4.89
N SER A 33 14.51 8.04 -5.98
CA SER A 33 13.79 7.12 -6.88
C SER A 33 13.34 5.85 -6.17
N ILE A 34 14.22 5.27 -5.33
CA ILE A 34 13.89 4.09 -4.52
C ILE A 34 12.79 4.43 -3.51
N ILE A 35 12.90 5.56 -2.79
CA ILE A 35 11.86 6.04 -1.85
C ILE A 35 10.51 6.16 -2.56
N GLY A 36 10.47 6.71 -3.78
CA GLY A 36 9.24 6.79 -4.57
C GLY A 36 8.60 5.43 -4.85
N LYS A 37 9.42 4.42 -5.19
CA LYS A 37 8.95 3.04 -5.41
C LYS A 37 8.45 2.39 -4.11
N LEU A 38 9.09 2.65 -2.98
CA LEU A 38 8.66 2.14 -1.67
C LEU A 38 7.37 2.82 -1.19
N ASN A 39 7.20 4.12 -1.44
CA ASN A 39 5.98 4.85 -1.14
C ASN A 39 4.75 4.27 -1.86
N PHE A 40 4.91 3.76 -3.08
CA PHE A 40 3.83 3.05 -3.78
C PHE A 40 3.38 1.78 -3.03
N LEU A 41 4.27 1.12 -2.31
CA LEU A 41 3.96 -0.07 -1.52
C LEU A 41 3.38 0.26 -0.15
N ARG A 42 3.50 1.51 0.32
CA ARG A 42 3.06 1.94 1.65
C ARG A 42 1.58 1.69 1.91
N VAL A 43 0.73 1.84 0.90
CA VAL A 43 -0.72 1.60 1.02
C VAL A 43 -1.06 0.12 1.27
N LYS A 44 -0.15 -0.80 0.94
CA LYS A 44 -0.34 -2.24 1.09
C LYS A 44 0.32 -2.82 2.33
N ILE A 45 1.08 -2.03 3.09
CA ILE A 45 1.92 -2.56 4.18
C ILE A 45 1.70 -1.67 5.40
N ARG A 46 1.07 -2.23 6.42
CA ARG A 46 0.62 -1.51 7.62
C ARG A 46 1.74 -0.70 8.29
N GLU A 47 2.93 -1.28 8.43
CA GLU A 47 4.06 -0.62 9.09
C GLU A 47 5.01 0.14 8.14
N ALA A 48 4.77 0.17 6.82
CA ALA A 48 5.72 0.73 5.85
C ALA A 48 6.12 2.19 6.10
N SER A 49 5.19 2.99 6.63
CA SER A 49 5.46 4.39 6.98
C SER A 49 6.59 4.55 7.98
N LEU A 50 6.70 3.62 8.94
CA LEU A 50 7.69 3.67 10.02
C LEU A 50 9.09 3.42 9.46
N TYR A 51 9.20 2.48 8.53
CA TYR A 51 10.45 2.05 7.92
C TYR A 51 10.89 2.90 6.73
N LEU A 52 10.39 4.12 6.59
CA LEU A 52 10.90 5.11 5.63
C LEU A 52 11.52 6.33 6.32
N LYS A 53 11.45 6.40 7.65
CA LYS A 53 11.78 7.60 8.40
C LYS A 53 13.27 7.93 8.35
N LEU A 54 14.14 6.93 8.56
CA LEU A 54 15.59 7.12 8.52
C LEU A 54 16.08 7.35 7.08
N ILE A 55 15.55 6.60 6.12
CA ILE A 55 15.89 6.74 4.71
C ILE A 55 15.50 8.13 4.18
N ASP A 56 14.29 8.62 4.49
CA ASP A 56 13.84 9.94 4.04
C ASP A 56 14.58 11.08 4.77
N SER A 57 14.85 10.92 6.07
CA SER A 57 15.70 11.83 6.83
C SER A 57 17.12 11.93 6.25
N ALA A 58 17.71 10.80 5.83
CA ALA A 58 19.02 10.77 5.19
C ALA A 58 19.02 11.54 3.85
N LYS A 59 18.02 11.31 2.99
CA LYS A 59 17.84 12.09 1.76
C LYS A 59 17.71 13.58 2.07
N THR A 60 16.84 13.94 3.01
CA THR A 60 16.54 15.34 3.34
C THR A 60 17.73 16.06 3.93
N ARG A 61 18.53 15.39 4.78
CA ARG A 61 19.81 15.95 5.26
C ARG A 61 20.80 16.18 4.13
N ALA A 62 20.89 15.26 3.17
CA ALA A 62 21.77 15.44 2.02
C ALA A 62 21.35 16.65 1.17
N LEU A 63 20.05 16.81 0.90
CA LEU A 63 19.54 17.94 0.12
C LEU A 63 19.69 19.31 0.79
N LYS A 64 19.90 19.36 2.11
CA LYS A 64 20.19 20.63 2.81
C LYS A 64 21.57 21.18 2.50
N SER A 65 22.52 20.31 2.14
CA SER A 65 23.92 20.70 1.91
C SER A 65 24.41 20.46 0.49
N LYS A 66 23.62 19.80 -0.36
CA LYS A 66 24.00 19.34 -1.69
C LYS A 66 22.85 19.45 -2.68
N GLU A 67 23.19 19.57 -3.96
CA GLU A 67 22.18 19.59 -5.02
C GLU A 67 21.62 18.20 -5.32
N TRP A 68 20.43 18.15 -5.92
CA TRP A 68 19.71 16.92 -6.26
C TRP A 68 20.53 15.89 -7.07
N GLY A 69 21.43 16.37 -7.93
CA GLY A 69 22.26 15.55 -8.80
C GLY A 69 23.53 14.99 -8.14
N GLU A 70 23.89 15.49 -6.96
CA GLU A 70 25.16 15.21 -6.31
C GLU A 70 25.17 13.88 -5.55
N ASN A 71 26.38 13.48 -5.17
CA ASN A 71 26.62 12.26 -4.42
C ASN A 71 26.51 12.48 -2.91
N MET A 72 25.89 11.53 -2.21
CA MET A 72 25.86 11.40 -0.76
C MET A 72 26.42 10.04 -0.35
N ILE A 73 27.03 9.97 0.83
CA ILE A 73 27.33 8.69 1.49
C ILE A 73 26.09 8.34 2.32
N PRO A 74 25.41 7.21 2.05
CA PRO A 74 24.26 6.80 2.84
C PRO A 74 24.69 6.51 4.29
N PRO A 75 23.98 7.04 5.30
CA PRO A 75 24.26 6.73 6.70
C PRO A 75 24.01 5.24 6.98
N LYS A 76 24.86 4.56 7.74
CA LYS A 76 24.68 3.13 8.05
C LYS A 76 23.41 2.83 8.83
N GLU A 77 22.87 3.83 9.55
CA GLU A 77 21.63 3.71 10.33
C GLU A 77 20.43 3.36 9.44
N ILE A 78 20.45 3.72 8.15
CA ILE A 78 19.36 3.39 7.24
C ILE A 78 19.33 1.90 6.86
N LEU A 79 20.40 1.13 7.14
CA LEU A 79 20.48 -0.29 6.80
C LEU A 79 19.36 -1.10 7.44
N GLN A 80 18.96 -0.77 8.67
CA GLN A 80 17.86 -1.46 9.35
C GLN A 80 16.56 -1.37 8.54
N GLU A 81 16.22 -0.17 8.06
CA GLU A 81 15.03 0.05 7.22
C GLU A 81 15.17 -0.64 5.85
N LEU A 82 16.36 -0.59 5.24
CA LEU A 82 16.62 -1.26 3.95
C LEU A 82 16.47 -2.79 4.05
N TYR A 83 17.00 -3.40 5.12
CA TYR A 83 16.86 -4.83 5.37
C TYR A 83 15.41 -5.24 5.60
N TRP A 84 14.66 -4.43 6.36
CA TRP A 84 13.24 -4.66 6.56
C TRP A 84 12.48 -4.62 5.23
N TRP A 85 12.68 -3.58 4.41
CA TRP A 85 12.04 -3.45 3.10
C TRP A 85 12.38 -4.61 2.17
N HIS A 86 13.65 -5.02 2.12
CA HIS A 86 14.07 -6.17 1.34
C HIS A 86 13.34 -7.44 1.80
N GLY A 87 13.26 -7.68 3.11
CA GLY A 87 12.52 -8.80 3.70
C GLY A 87 11.03 -8.79 3.35
N VAL A 88 10.37 -7.63 3.46
CA VAL A 88 8.94 -7.48 3.15
C VAL A 88 8.66 -7.74 1.66
N ILE A 89 9.51 -7.24 0.76
CA ILE A 89 9.31 -7.44 -0.69
C ILE A 89 9.63 -8.87 -1.12
N VAL A 90 10.57 -9.55 -0.43
CA VAL A 90 10.83 -10.98 -0.65
C VAL A 90 9.66 -11.82 -0.17
N LYS A 91 9.19 -11.60 1.06
CA LYS A 91 8.06 -12.34 1.65
C LYS A 91 6.77 -12.13 0.87
N ASN A 92 6.49 -10.87 0.51
CA ASN A 92 5.37 -10.37 -0.28
C ASN A 92 4.28 -11.42 -0.51
N GLN A 93 3.60 -11.80 0.58
CA GLN A 93 2.31 -12.45 0.48
C GLN A 93 1.46 -11.48 -0.32
N GLU A 94 0.89 -11.98 -1.41
CA GLU A 94 -0.15 -11.22 -2.07
C GLU A 94 -1.18 -10.90 -0.99
N MET A 95 -1.40 -9.62 -0.76
CA MET A 95 -2.66 -9.23 -0.16
C MET A 95 -3.67 -9.54 -1.26
N THR A 96 -4.14 -10.78 -1.30
CA THR A 96 -5.42 -11.08 -1.90
C THR A 96 -6.35 -10.10 -1.23
N LEU A 97 -6.81 -9.11 -1.99
CA LEU A 97 -8.12 -8.56 -1.71
C LEU A 97 -9.00 -9.79 -1.70
N ASP A 98 -9.30 -10.27 -0.50
CA ASP A 98 -10.23 -11.35 -0.32
C ASP A 98 -11.52 -10.73 -0.82
N VAL A 99 -11.85 -11.00 -2.08
CA VAL A 99 -13.16 -10.68 -2.63
C VAL A 99 -14.07 -11.59 -1.84
N ARG A 100 -14.47 -11.12 -0.66
CA ARG A 100 -15.45 -11.81 0.15
C ARG A 100 -16.67 -11.89 -0.73
N ILE A 101 -17.00 -13.11 -1.13
CA ILE A 101 -18.27 -13.38 -1.77
C ILE A 101 -19.31 -12.92 -0.74
N PRO A 102 -20.18 -11.96 -1.08
CA PRO A 102 -21.17 -11.49 -0.13
C PRO A 102 -22.07 -12.67 0.25
N GLU A 103 -22.22 -12.91 1.56
CA GLU A 103 -23.11 -13.96 2.08
C GLU A 103 -24.57 -13.70 1.70
N ALA A 104 -24.92 -12.42 1.52
CA ALA A 104 -26.19 -11.97 1.00
C ALA A 104 -26.06 -10.63 0.26
N VAL A 105 -26.89 -10.43 -0.76
CA VAL A 105 -27.05 -9.17 -1.50
C VAL A 105 -28.47 -8.66 -1.25
N MET A 106 -28.59 -7.46 -0.68
CA MET A 106 -29.89 -6.82 -0.44
C MET A 106 -30.13 -5.74 -1.48
N VAL A 107 -31.28 -5.79 -2.15
CA VAL A 107 -31.74 -4.80 -3.12
C VAL A 107 -33.06 -4.23 -2.61
N SER A 108 -33.11 -2.92 -2.42
CA SER A 108 -34.34 -2.22 -2.06
C SER A 108 -34.76 -1.28 -3.18
N ASP A 109 -36.04 -1.22 -3.52
CA ASP A 109 -36.57 -0.17 -4.38
C ASP A 109 -37.07 1.02 -3.55
N ALA A 110 -36.82 2.23 -4.06
CA ALA A 110 -37.30 3.46 -3.44
C ALA A 110 -38.61 3.90 -4.12
N SER A 111 -39.74 3.44 -3.58
CA SER A 111 -41.08 3.80 -4.06
C SER A 111 -41.76 4.83 -3.13
N PRO A 112 -42.48 5.83 -3.65
CA PRO A 112 -43.24 6.78 -2.82
C PRO A 112 -44.42 6.15 -2.07
N LYS A 113 -44.89 4.98 -2.50
CA LYS A 113 -46.12 4.35 -1.96
C LYS A 113 -45.83 3.25 -0.93
N GLY A 114 -44.63 2.68 -0.97
CA GLY A 114 -44.23 1.60 -0.07
C GLY A 114 -42.75 1.28 -0.22
N TRP A 115 -42.32 0.27 0.51
CA TRP A 115 -40.97 -0.29 0.44
C TRP A 115 -41.03 -1.73 -0.05
N GLY A 116 -40.05 -2.10 -0.86
CA GLY A 116 -39.74 -3.49 -1.20
C GLY A 116 -38.26 -3.75 -0.94
N VAL A 117 -37.96 -4.92 -0.40
CA VAL A 117 -36.61 -5.45 -0.22
C VAL A 117 -36.58 -6.88 -0.71
N THR A 118 -35.61 -7.16 -1.56
CA THR A 118 -35.20 -8.50 -1.96
C THR A 118 -33.83 -8.78 -1.35
N LEU A 119 -33.70 -9.89 -0.63
CA LEU A 119 -32.43 -10.40 -0.13
C LEU A 119 -32.11 -11.71 -0.85
N GLU A 120 -31.02 -11.72 -1.61
CA GLU A 120 -30.49 -12.91 -2.27
C GLU A 120 -29.33 -13.46 -1.45
N LEU A 121 -29.46 -14.69 -0.93
CA LEU A 121 -28.39 -15.37 -0.20
C LEU A 121 -27.43 -16.04 -1.18
N GLN A 122 -26.18 -16.23 -0.75
CA GLN A 122 -25.18 -16.97 -1.53
C GLN A 122 -25.62 -18.42 -1.87
N THR A 123 -26.51 -19.01 -1.06
CA THR A 123 -27.11 -20.35 -1.29
C THR A 123 -28.06 -20.40 -2.50
N GLY A 124 -28.45 -19.24 -3.04
CA GLY A 124 -29.43 -19.10 -4.10
C GLY A 124 -30.86 -18.84 -3.59
N ASP A 125 -31.06 -18.85 -2.27
CA ASP A 125 -32.37 -18.55 -1.67
C ASP A 125 -32.70 -17.06 -1.80
N THR A 126 -33.96 -16.76 -2.09
CA THR A 126 -34.46 -15.39 -2.20
C THR A 126 -35.53 -15.13 -1.15
N LEU A 127 -35.33 -14.11 -0.33
CA LEU A 127 -36.32 -13.60 0.61
C LEU A 127 -36.83 -12.26 0.10
N VAL A 128 -38.15 -12.12 0.01
CA VAL A 128 -38.79 -10.87 -0.43
C VAL A 128 -39.68 -10.38 0.69
N GLN A 129 -39.54 -9.11 1.03
CA GLN A 129 -40.44 -8.43 1.95
C GLN A 129 -40.85 -7.08 1.38
N HIS A 130 -42.11 -6.72 1.59
CA HIS A 130 -42.64 -5.43 1.18
C HIS A 130 -43.70 -4.93 2.15
N GLY A 131 -43.94 -3.63 2.13
CA GLY A 131 -44.98 -2.99 2.92
C GLY A 131 -45.33 -1.62 2.38
N GLU A 132 -46.50 -1.12 2.77
CA GLU A 132 -46.81 0.29 2.58
C GLU A 132 -46.06 1.12 3.61
N TRP A 133 -45.72 2.36 3.26
CA TRP A 133 -45.25 3.28 4.27
C TRP A 133 -46.36 3.49 5.28
N ASN A 134 -46.03 3.42 6.57
CA ASN A 134 -46.97 3.85 7.58
C ASN A 134 -47.31 5.31 7.29
N LYS A 135 -48.58 5.57 6.98
CA LYS A 135 -49.11 6.93 7.01
C LYS A 135 -49.10 7.32 8.47
N GLU A 136 -48.00 7.92 8.94
CA GLU A 136 -48.10 8.68 10.17
C GLU A 136 -49.18 9.73 9.93
N GLN A 137 -50.24 9.58 10.72
CA GLN A 137 -51.35 10.49 10.83
C GLN A 137 -50.76 11.86 11.15
N LYS A 138 -51.01 12.79 10.23
CA LYS A 138 -50.69 14.20 10.39
C LYS A 138 -51.42 14.79 11.60
#